data_AF-A0A133UYH7-F1
#
_entry.id   AF-A0A133UYH7-F1
#
_cell.length_a   1.000
_cell.length_b   1.000
_cell.length_c   1.000
_cell.angle_alpha   90.00
_cell.angle_beta   90.00
_cell.angle_gamma   90.00
#
_symmetry.space_group_name_H-M   'P 1'
#
loop_
_entity.id
_entity.type
_entity.pdbx_description
1 polymer ?
#
loop_
_entity_poly.entity_id
_entity_poly.type
_entity_poly.pdbx_seq_one_letter_code
_entity_poly.pdbx_strand_id
1 'polypeptide(L)'
;MLELNGVTVFVKDYKYKFLQIGVFLSVFTLLIFKLAYNVPKFALFLPFRDFIIFLEFFSLIAFLFLACSYFAYKGVYKKVRFSIFGLIFVFFLLLSLLEPWYLLICILSGASLVSMSMERRNGNTFRKEVSLVLIVLVLLPFLTSMIFALFPVNVGTTQQEFEVSFWAEGVPPSKERVLEGPGRPSRLIYSENIVNETDIEILNRHNSKISLAVHQDMLHDNSPAEKVAEKLNRGDVPVQAWLLTHPENYYWANNLNYPIFDNLYDRYLEWKKDLTFNGLVLDQELDVLETGKSLPKTLRTLYRTDIYEKSVENYKGLVDRISSRKKAILTTWGTPCLDDFLDLDPSLQKMLGVSAVPPETWGKHSFQVYRVIPYRTIKLDLGPYLVYSYSVTAREIFGNDTAIGLSHAGYLGYSDISKIVKDVRLVSALELSEAQVYSIEQVKRFFGPEGLEKILEDGKKPDEQVSIRYNPIVPFWRFPITFFDLFV
;
A
#
# COMPACT_ATOMS: atom_id res chain seq x y z
N MET A 1 -47.50 9.11 52.26
CA MET A 1 -46.59 8.56 51.24
C MET A 1 -46.38 9.63 50.18
N LEU A 2 -45.25 10.30 50.19
CA LEU A 2 -44.81 11.27 49.18
C LEU A 2 -43.52 10.71 48.58
N GLU A 3 -43.56 10.37 47.29
CA GLU A 3 -42.44 9.76 46.57
C GLU A 3 -41.31 10.78 46.34
N LEU A 4 -40.11 10.45 46.83
CA LEU A 4 -38.85 11.14 46.58
C LEU A 4 -38.29 10.77 45.19
N ASN A 5 -38.89 11.31 44.11
CA ASN A 5 -38.39 11.13 42.72
C ASN A 5 -37.38 12.21 42.27
N GLY A 6 -36.88 13.07 43.18
CA GLY A 6 -36.04 14.23 42.83
C GLY A 6 -34.51 14.02 42.92
N VAL A 7 -34.02 12.98 43.59
CA VAL A 7 -32.59 12.85 43.94
C VAL A 7 -31.81 12.01 42.92
N THR A 8 -32.47 11.10 42.20
CA THR A 8 -31.81 10.15 41.27
C THR A 8 -31.36 10.80 39.95
N VAL A 9 -31.94 11.93 39.55
CA VAL A 9 -31.58 12.66 38.31
C VAL A 9 -30.27 13.44 38.49
N PHE A 10 -30.00 13.96 39.69
CA PHE A 10 -28.82 14.78 39.95
C PHE A 10 -27.50 14.00 39.94
N VAL A 11 -27.50 12.71 40.31
CA VAL A 11 -26.28 11.89 40.37
C VAL A 11 -25.81 11.44 38.97
N LYS A 12 -26.70 11.34 37.97
CA LYS A 12 -26.34 10.96 36.59
C LYS A 12 -25.60 12.08 35.84
N ASP A 13 -25.99 13.34 36.03
CA ASP A 13 -25.36 14.47 35.32
C ASP A 13 -23.94 14.78 35.81
N TYR A 14 -23.63 14.53 37.09
CA TYR A 14 -22.29 14.76 37.64
C TYR A 14 -21.26 13.74 37.16
N LYS A 15 -21.65 12.47 36.96
CA LYS A 15 -20.75 11.43 36.39
C LYS A 15 -20.31 11.77 34.98
N TYR A 16 -21.18 12.33 34.15
CA TYR A 16 -20.84 12.75 32.79
C TYR A 16 -19.95 13.99 32.76
N LYS A 17 -20.18 14.97 33.64
CA LYS A 17 -19.29 16.14 33.77
C LYS A 17 -17.89 15.76 34.27
N PHE A 18 -17.79 14.82 35.21
CA PHE A 18 -16.50 14.31 35.69
C PHE A 18 -15.72 13.55 34.60
N LEU A 19 -16.42 12.71 33.82
CA LEU A 19 -15.80 12.02 32.69
C LEU A 19 -15.33 13.01 31.61
N GLN A 20 -16.11 14.06 31.34
CA GLN A 20 -15.75 15.11 30.37
C GLN A 20 -14.55 15.95 30.83
N ILE A 21 -14.51 16.33 32.11
CA ILE A 21 -13.36 17.02 32.71
C ILE A 21 -12.13 16.11 32.72
N GLY A 22 -12.31 14.82 33.02
CA GLY A 22 -11.23 13.82 32.97
C GLY A 22 -10.65 13.64 31.57
N VAL A 23 -11.50 13.54 30.53
CA VAL A 23 -11.06 13.47 29.13
C VAL A 23 -10.38 14.77 28.71
N PHE A 24 -10.94 15.93 29.06
CA PHE A 24 -10.32 17.23 28.77
C PHE A 24 -8.94 17.36 29.42
N LEU A 25 -8.82 17.07 30.70
CA LEU A 25 -7.55 17.12 31.44
C LEU A 25 -6.55 16.09 30.90
N SER A 26 -6.99 14.91 30.48
CA SER A 26 -6.12 13.89 29.87
C SER A 26 -5.59 14.34 28.51
N VAL A 27 -6.47 14.85 27.63
CA VAL A 27 -6.08 15.40 26.33
C VAL A 27 -5.18 16.62 26.49
N PHE A 28 -5.47 17.51 27.43
CA PHE A 28 -4.68 18.70 27.74
C PHE A 28 -3.30 18.34 28.31
N THR A 29 -3.22 17.36 29.21
CA THR A 29 -1.95 16.87 29.78
C THR A 29 -1.09 16.20 28.71
N LEU A 30 -1.70 15.37 27.84
CA LEU A 30 -1.03 14.78 26.67
C LEU A 30 -0.53 15.86 25.71
N LEU A 31 -1.28 16.96 25.55
CA LEU A 31 -0.91 18.12 24.74
C LEU A 31 0.33 18.82 25.31
N ILE A 32 0.34 19.10 26.62
CA ILE A 32 1.50 19.72 27.29
C ILE A 32 2.72 18.81 27.22
N PHE A 33 2.55 17.49 27.35
CA PHE A 33 3.64 16.53 27.23
C PHE A 33 4.23 16.51 25.81
N LYS A 34 3.38 16.53 24.77
CA LYS A 34 3.80 16.60 23.37
C LYS A 34 4.47 17.95 23.04
N LEU A 35 4.02 19.04 23.67
CA LEU A 35 4.64 20.36 23.57
C LEU A 35 6.04 20.33 24.20
N ALA A 36 6.15 19.92 25.47
CA ALA A 36 7.42 19.85 26.20
C ALA A 36 8.45 18.93 25.53
N TYR A 37 8.01 17.83 24.91
CA TYR A 37 8.87 16.91 24.15
C TYR A 37 9.38 17.50 22.82
N ASN A 38 8.63 18.41 22.19
CA ASN A 38 8.99 19.00 20.90
C ASN A 38 9.56 20.43 21.01
N VAL A 39 9.46 21.10 22.16
CA VAL A 39 10.06 22.42 22.42
C VAL A 39 11.57 22.48 22.13
N PRO A 40 12.40 21.47 22.46
CA PRO A 40 13.82 21.48 22.09
C PRO A 40 14.04 21.38 20.56
N LYS A 41 13.06 20.85 19.81
CA LYS A 41 13.12 20.72 18.34
C LYS A 41 12.59 21.97 17.62
N PHE A 42 11.70 22.73 18.26
CA PHE A 42 11.16 24.00 17.76
C PHE A 42 12.23 25.10 17.60
N ALA A 43 13.35 25.00 18.32
CA ALA A 43 14.43 25.98 18.25
C ALA A 43 15.36 25.79 17.04
N LEU A 44 15.25 24.69 16.28
CA LEU A 44 16.18 24.31 15.22
C LEU A 44 15.44 23.73 14.00
N PHE A 45 15.09 24.61 13.05
CA PHE A 45 14.79 24.41 11.61
C PHE A 45 13.34 24.15 11.08
N LEU A 46 13.06 24.94 10.01
CA LEU A 46 12.13 24.87 8.87
C LEU A 46 10.70 25.48 9.02
N PRO A 47 10.49 26.74 8.56
CA PRO A 47 9.26 27.50 8.81
C PRO A 47 7.99 26.91 8.20
N PHE A 48 8.09 26.04 7.19
CA PHE A 48 6.90 25.48 6.52
C PHE A 48 6.32 24.26 7.25
N ARG A 49 7.18 23.38 7.77
CA ARG A 49 6.77 22.21 8.55
C ARG A 49 6.24 22.64 9.92
N ASP A 50 6.89 23.63 10.52
CA ASP A 50 6.47 24.21 11.80
C ASP A 50 5.17 25.00 11.66
N PHE A 51 4.92 25.62 10.50
CA PHE A 51 3.65 26.27 10.19
C PHE A 51 2.50 25.26 10.04
N ILE A 52 2.73 24.10 9.39
CA ILE A 52 1.71 23.04 9.29
C ILE A 52 1.38 22.49 10.68
N ILE A 53 2.39 22.17 11.51
CA ILE A 53 2.17 21.72 12.89
C ILE A 53 1.44 22.79 13.73
N PHE A 54 1.76 24.07 13.53
CA PHE A 54 1.05 25.19 14.15
C PHE A 54 -0.41 25.29 13.68
N LEU A 55 -0.67 25.09 12.38
CA LEU A 55 -2.01 25.10 11.80
C LEU A 55 -2.85 23.91 12.31
N GLU A 56 -2.24 22.73 12.42
CA GLU A 56 -2.81 21.52 13.02
C GLU A 56 -3.21 21.76 14.48
N PHE A 57 -2.28 22.34 15.24
CA PHE A 57 -2.45 22.71 16.63
C PHE A 57 -3.56 23.74 16.83
N PHE A 58 -3.57 24.80 16.02
CA PHE A 58 -4.58 25.85 16.08
C PHE A 58 -5.96 25.33 15.65
N SER A 59 -6.03 24.47 14.64
CA SER A 59 -7.27 23.86 14.17
C SER A 59 -7.86 22.90 15.20
N LEU A 60 -7.02 22.15 15.92
CA LEU A 60 -7.46 21.27 17.02
C LEU A 60 -7.93 22.06 18.24
N ILE A 61 -7.23 23.15 18.62
CA ILE A 61 -7.66 24.04 19.70
C ILE A 61 -8.99 24.72 19.33
N ALA A 62 -9.12 25.22 18.09
CA ALA A 62 -10.35 25.80 17.60
C ALA A 62 -11.50 24.77 17.60
N PHE A 63 -11.24 23.54 17.16
CA PHE A 63 -12.22 22.45 17.20
C PHE A 63 -12.64 22.10 18.63
N LEU A 64 -11.70 21.95 19.56
CA LEU A 64 -11.98 21.67 20.97
C LEU A 64 -12.72 22.83 21.63
N PHE A 65 -12.33 24.07 21.35
CA PHE A 65 -13.02 25.27 21.85
C PHE A 65 -14.46 25.36 21.30
N LEU A 66 -14.66 25.05 20.02
CA LEU A 66 -15.99 25.02 19.39
C LEU A 66 -16.85 23.86 19.89
N ALA A 67 -16.26 22.68 20.16
CA ALA A 67 -16.94 21.54 20.76
C ALA A 67 -17.35 21.84 22.21
N CYS A 68 -16.43 22.37 23.03
CA CYS A 68 -16.72 22.82 24.40
C CYS A 68 -17.77 23.94 24.42
N SER A 69 -17.67 24.89 23.49
CA SER A 69 -18.66 25.96 23.32
C SER A 69 -20.02 25.39 22.94
N TYR A 70 -20.11 24.42 22.01
CA TYR A 70 -21.36 23.76 21.63
C TYR A 70 -22.07 23.09 22.82
N PHE A 71 -21.31 22.39 23.68
CA PHE A 71 -21.88 21.74 24.86
C PHE A 71 -22.26 22.72 25.97
N ALA A 72 -21.50 23.82 26.15
CA ALA A 72 -21.88 24.91 27.04
C ALA A 72 -23.12 25.67 26.53
N TYR A 73 -23.25 25.87 25.21
CA TYR A 73 -24.33 26.62 24.57
C TYR A 73 -25.67 25.86 24.54
N LYS A 74 -25.62 24.52 24.49
CA LYS A 74 -26.82 23.65 24.52
C LYS A 74 -27.65 23.82 25.80
N GLY A 75 -27.03 24.27 26.88
CA GLY A 75 -27.71 24.61 28.14
C GLY A 75 -28.42 25.97 28.12
N VAL A 76 -28.05 26.90 27.23
CA VAL A 76 -28.44 28.33 27.36
C VAL A 76 -29.29 28.84 26.20
N TYR A 77 -29.08 28.42 24.94
CA TYR A 77 -29.84 28.96 23.80
C TYR A 77 -30.31 27.89 22.80
N LYS A 78 -31.63 27.73 22.67
CA LYS A 78 -32.29 26.70 21.85
C LYS A 78 -32.31 26.96 20.32
N LYS A 79 -31.81 28.09 19.80
CA LYS A 79 -32.15 28.56 18.43
C LYS A 79 -31.02 28.66 17.39
N VAL A 80 -29.75 28.43 17.72
CA VAL A 80 -28.65 28.51 16.74
C VAL A 80 -27.93 27.17 16.67
N ARG A 81 -28.34 26.28 15.75
CA ARG A 81 -27.82 24.90 15.65
C ARG A 81 -27.12 24.56 14.34
N PHE A 82 -27.29 25.35 13.28
CA PHE A 82 -26.82 24.99 11.94
C PHE A 82 -25.48 25.66 11.53
N SER A 83 -25.05 26.73 12.21
CA SER A 83 -23.91 27.54 11.71
C SER A 83 -22.53 27.00 12.09
N ILE A 84 -22.34 26.45 13.30
CA ILE A 84 -20.99 26.09 13.78
C ILE A 84 -20.45 24.83 13.10
N PHE A 85 -21.25 23.76 12.96
CA PHE A 85 -20.80 22.55 12.27
C PHE A 85 -20.63 22.76 10.77
N GLY A 86 -21.47 23.61 10.15
CA GLY A 86 -21.27 24.05 8.77
C GLY A 86 -19.95 24.80 8.61
N LEU A 87 -19.62 25.69 9.55
CA LEU A 87 -18.33 26.39 9.58
C LEU A 87 -17.14 25.45 9.81
N ILE A 88 -17.26 24.48 10.72
CA ILE A 88 -16.23 23.45 10.96
C ILE A 88 -16.02 22.60 9.69
N PHE A 89 -17.10 22.16 9.05
CA PHE A 89 -17.05 21.40 7.81
C PHE A 89 -16.39 22.21 6.70
N VAL A 90 -16.82 23.45 6.47
CA VAL A 90 -16.24 24.34 5.46
C VAL A 90 -14.78 24.66 5.77
N PHE A 91 -14.42 24.89 7.03
CA PHE A 91 -13.05 25.18 7.45
C PHE A 91 -12.13 23.99 7.20
N PHE A 92 -12.51 22.79 7.62
CA PHE A 92 -11.73 21.60 7.32
C PHE A 92 -11.73 21.30 5.82
N LEU A 93 -12.80 21.62 5.08
CA LEU A 93 -12.88 21.42 3.62
C LEU A 93 -11.87 22.32 2.91
N LEU A 94 -11.71 23.55 3.39
CA LEU A 94 -10.67 24.46 2.92
C LEU A 94 -9.27 23.98 3.32
N LEU A 95 -9.09 23.45 4.53
CA LEU A 95 -7.81 22.86 4.95
C LEU A 95 -7.47 21.57 4.19
N SER A 96 -8.47 20.83 3.71
CA SER A 96 -8.26 19.63 2.89
C SER A 96 -7.63 19.94 1.53
N LEU A 97 -7.72 21.19 1.07
CA LEU A 97 -7.02 21.67 -0.12
C LEU A 97 -5.50 21.83 0.12
N LEU A 98 -5.07 21.93 1.37
CA LEU A 98 -3.67 22.06 1.76
C LEU A 98 -3.05 20.72 2.12
N GLU A 99 -3.79 19.87 2.84
CA GLU A 99 -3.31 18.59 3.37
C GLU A 99 -4.46 17.56 3.34
N PRO A 100 -4.33 16.43 2.61
CA PRO A 100 -5.44 15.51 2.34
C PRO A 100 -6.11 14.91 3.57
N TRP A 101 -5.43 14.84 4.72
CA TRP A 101 -5.99 14.23 5.92
C TRP A 101 -7.07 15.11 6.59
N TYR A 102 -7.11 16.41 6.32
CA TYR A 102 -8.23 17.25 6.75
C TYR A 102 -9.53 16.87 6.04
N LEU A 103 -9.47 16.24 4.85
CA LEU A 103 -10.64 15.71 4.15
C LEU A 103 -11.35 14.64 4.99
N LEU A 104 -10.60 13.84 5.77
CA LEU A 104 -11.18 12.86 6.68
C LEU A 104 -12.00 13.58 7.77
N ILE A 105 -11.47 14.67 8.32
CA ILE A 105 -12.19 15.49 9.31
C ILE A 105 -13.42 16.16 8.67
N CYS A 106 -13.36 16.54 7.39
CA CYS A 106 -14.54 16.99 6.64
C CYS A 106 -15.59 15.91 6.51
N ILE A 107 -15.21 14.71 6.07
CA ILE A 107 -16.13 13.59 5.89
C ILE A 107 -16.80 13.26 7.23
N LEU A 108 -16.04 13.30 8.33
CA LEU A 108 -16.55 13.09 9.69
C LEU A 108 -17.48 14.24 10.15
N SER A 109 -17.13 15.48 9.84
CA SER A 109 -17.97 16.65 10.12
C SER A 109 -19.26 16.63 9.28
N GLY A 110 -19.16 16.18 8.03
CA GLY A 110 -20.27 15.98 7.11
C GLY A 110 -21.19 14.86 7.54
N ALA A 111 -20.65 13.70 7.92
CA ALA A 111 -21.42 12.58 8.49
C ALA A 111 -22.12 13.00 9.80
N SER A 112 -21.46 13.81 10.64
CA SER A 112 -22.07 14.40 11.83
C SER A 112 -23.21 15.36 11.48
N LEU A 113 -23.04 16.22 10.46
CA LEU A 113 -24.07 17.11 9.93
C LEU A 113 -25.27 16.35 9.34
N VAL A 114 -25.03 15.25 8.61
CA VAL A 114 -26.06 14.37 8.05
C VAL A 114 -26.81 13.66 9.17
N SER A 115 -26.10 13.10 10.16
CA SER A 115 -26.70 12.49 11.36
C SER A 115 -27.59 13.49 12.12
N MET A 116 -27.13 14.74 12.28
CA MET A 116 -27.93 15.83 12.86
C MET A 116 -29.13 16.22 12.00
N SER A 117 -29.06 16.09 10.67
CA SER A 117 -30.18 16.37 9.78
C SER A 117 -31.23 15.25 9.80
N MET A 118 -30.80 14.00 10.00
CA MET A 118 -31.67 12.83 10.19
C MET A 118 -32.37 12.81 11.56
N GLU A 119 -31.89 13.59 12.55
CA GLU A 119 -32.50 13.86 13.86
C GLU A 119 -33.98 14.30 13.76
N ARG A 120 -34.40 14.87 12.62
CA ARG A 120 -35.80 15.25 12.38
C ARG A 120 -36.75 14.08 12.17
N ARG A 121 -36.26 12.87 11.85
CA ARG A 121 -37.09 11.74 11.43
C ARG A 121 -37.18 10.58 12.42
N ASN A 122 -36.09 10.19 13.09
CA ASN A 122 -36.06 9.02 14.00
C ASN A 122 -35.31 9.36 15.31
N GLY A 123 -35.90 9.04 16.47
CA GLY A 123 -35.56 9.61 17.78
C GLY A 123 -34.15 9.37 18.38
N ASN A 124 -33.97 9.87 19.61
CA ASN A 124 -32.70 10.04 20.36
C ASN A 124 -31.76 8.81 20.50
N THR A 125 -32.24 7.58 20.31
CA THR A 125 -31.46 6.36 20.53
C THR A 125 -30.49 6.08 19.37
N PHE A 126 -30.98 6.22 18.12
CA PHE A 126 -30.18 6.06 16.90
C PHE A 126 -28.98 7.02 16.86
N ARG A 127 -29.18 8.24 17.37
CA ARG A 127 -28.13 9.27 17.50
C ARG A 127 -26.96 8.82 18.38
N LYS A 128 -27.24 8.16 19.50
CA LYS A 128 -26.19 7.74 20.45
C LYS A 128 -25.37 6.61 19.85
N GLU A 129 -26.02 5.67 19.19
CA GLU A 129 -25.36 4.52 18.57
C GLU A 129 -24.48 4.95 17.40
N VAL A 130 -24.99 5.74 16.45
CA VAL A 130 -24.21 6.21 15.29
C VAL A 130 -23.06 7.12 15.72
N SER A 131 -23.28 8.04 16.67
CA SER A 131 -22.21 8.92 17.16
C SER A 131 -21.14 8.13 17.93
N LEU A 132 -21.54 7.15 18.75
CA LEU A 132 -20.60 6.29 19.47
C LEU A 132 -19.79 5.43 18.51
N VAL A 133 -20.44 4.87 17.48
CA VAL A 133 -19.77 4.08 16.43
C VAL A 133 -18.77 4.96 15.67
N LEU A 134 -19.15 6.15 15.23
CA LEU A 134 -18.22 7.07 14.55
C LEU A 134 -17.08 7.54 15.46
N ILE A 135 -17.35 7.84 16.73
CA ILE A 135 -16.33 8.19 17.73
C ILE A 135 -15.37 7.02 17.93
N VAL A 136 -15.87 5.79 18.10
CA VAL A 136 -15.04 4.60 18.28
C VAL A 136 -14.24 4.31 17.00
N LEU A 137 -14.84 4.38 15.82
CA LEU A 137 -14.17 4.15 14.54
C LEU A 137 -13.04 5.18 14.26
N VAL A 138 -13.09 6.36 14.86
CA VAL A 138 -12.08 7.42 14.65
C VAL A 138 -11.07 7.50 15.79
N LEU A 139 -11.54 7.52 17.04
CA LEU A 139 -10.67 7.63 18.21
C LEU A 139 -9.93 6.33 18.49
N LEU A 140 -10.54 5.17 18.24
CA LEU A 140 -9.88 3.90 18.53
C LEU A 140 -8.60 3.78 17.68
N PRO A 141 -8.62 3.88 16.33
CA PRO A 141 -7.38 3.80 15.54
C PRO A 141 -6.35 4.87 15.90
N PHE A 142 -6.78 6.08 16.27
CA PHE A 142 -5.87 7.14 16.71
C PHE A 142 -5.23 6.82 18.08
N LEU A 143 -6.00 6.27 19.02
CA LEU A 143 -5.51 5.87 20.33
C LEU A 143 -4.60 4.63 20.23
N THR A 144 -4.97 3.61 19.44
CA THR A 144 -4.07 2.48 19.14
C THR A 144 -2.81 2.98 18.46
N SER A 145 -2.92 3.93 17.53
CA SER A 145 -1.75 4.55 16.92
C SER A 145 -0.83 5.20 17.91
N MET A 146 -1.35 5.95 18.88
CA MET A 146 -0.53 6.58 19.90
C MET A 146 0.18 5.55 20.75
N ILE A 147 -0.52 4.50 21.16
CA ILE A 147 0.07 3.40 21.94
C ILE A 147 1.19 2.75 21.15
N PHE A 148 0.96 2.32 19.91
CA PHE A 148 2.00 1.67 19.11
C PHE A 148 3.09 2.61 18.57
N ALA A 149 2.85 3.92 18.49
CA ALA A 149 3.90 4.90 18.22
C ALA A 149 4.89 5.02 19.41
N LEU A 150 4.39 4.77 20.62
CA LEU A 150 5.20 4.74 21.85
C LEU A 150 5.88 3.38 22.06
N PHE A 151 5.31 2.30 21.53
CA PHE A 151 5.83 0.94 21.65
C PHE A 151 6.14 0.34 20.27
N PRO A 152 7.36 0.53 19.74
CA PRO A 152 7.74 -0.09 18.48
C PRO A 152 7.64 -1.62 18.58
N VAL A 153 7.18 -2.23 17.50
CA VAL A 153 7.18 -3.69 17.35
C VAL A 153 8.54 -4.08 16.79
N ASN A 154 9.27 -4.91 17.53
CA ASN A 154 10.52 -5.49 17.06
C ASN A 154 10.23 -6.88 16.51
N VAL A 155 10.54 -7.07 15.23
CA VAL A 155 10.41 -8.36 14.55
C VAL A 155 11.82 -8.90 14.34
N GLY A 156 12.14 -10.03 14.94
CA GLY A 156 13.38 -10.76 14.69
C GLY A 156 13.13 -11.92 13.74
N THR A 157 14.15 -12.39 13.03
CA THR A 157 14.00 -13.60 12.20
C THR A 157 14.52 -14.84 12.92
N THR A 158 13.91 -15.96 12.56
CA THR A 158 14.31 -17.32 12.93
C THR A 158 14.65 -18.16 11.70
N GLN A 159 14.50 -17.60 10.50
CA GLN A 159 14.63 -18.33 9.24
C GLN A 159 16.08 -18.39 8.75
N GLN A 160 16.54 -19.59 8.43
CA GLN A 160 17.90 -19.82 7.90
C GLN A 160 17.97 -19.68 6.37
N GLU A 161 16.87 -19.89 5.65
CA GLU A 161 16.82 -19.84 4.19
C GLU A 161 15.84 -18.74 3.73
N PHE A 162 16.38 -17.64 3.20
CA PHE A 162 15.61 -16.52 2.68
C PHE A 162 16.19 -16.02 1.36
N GLU A 163 15.32 -15.82 0.37
CA GLU A 163 15.73 -15.38 -0.96
C GLU A 163 15.55 -13.88 -1.14
N VAL A 164 16.47 -13.27 -1.88
CA VAL A 164 16.32 -11.89 -2.36
C VAL A 164 16.53 -11.95 -3.86
N SER A 165 15.65 -11.32 -4.62
CA SER A 165 15.71 -11.29 -6.08
C SER A 165 15.52 -9.89 -6.62
N PHE A 166 15.81 -9.70 -7.91
CA PHE A 166 15.67 -8.41 -8.57
C PHE A 166 14.91 -8.52 -9.88
N TRP A 167 14.14 -7.49 -10.17
CA TRP A 167 13.56 -7.29 -11.49
C TRP A 167 14.58 -6.66 -12.44
N ALA A 168 14.54 -7.05 -13.70
CA ALA A 168 15.34 -6.49 -14.79
C ALA A 168 14.42 -6.16 -15.97
N GLU A 169 14.03 -4.89 -16.09
CA GLU A 169 13.06 -4.42 -17.09
C GLU A 169 13.73 -3.90 -18.37
N GLY A 170 14.96 -3.39 -18.25
CA GLY A 170 15.61 -2.59 -19.29
C GLY A 170 16.10 -1.23 -18.76
N VAL A 171 16.72 -0.43 -19.64
CA VAL A 171 17.27 0.88 -19.25
C VAL A 171 16.14 1.91 -19.16
N PRO A 172 15.87 2.50 -17.97
CA PRO A 172 14.92 3.59 -17.86
C PRO A 172 15.52 4.85 -18.51
N PRO A 173 14.83 5.49 -19.48
CA PRO A 173 15.42 6.56 -20.28
C PRO A 173 15.69 7.88 -19.54
N SER A 174 15.16 8.08 -18.31
CA SER A 174 15.43 9.30 -17.52
C SER A 174 15.18 9.12 -16.02
N LYS A 175 15.53 10.13 -15.18
CA LYS A 175 15.10 10.20 -13.77
C LYS A 175 13.60 10.52 -13.64
N GLU A 176 13.04 11.26 -14.59
CA GLU A 176 11.63 11.69 -14.59
C GLU A 176 10.68 10.50 -14.77
N ARG A 177 11.03 9.49 -15.56
CA ARG A 177 10.22 8.26 -15.66
C ARG A 177 10.15 7.46 -14.36
N VAL A 178 11.15 7.57 -13.47
CA VAL A 178 11.06 6.98 -12.13
C VAL A 178 9.92 7.62 -11.32
N LEU A 179 9.59 8.89 -11.58
CA LEU A 179 8.44 9.59 -10.98
C LEU A 179 7.10 9.04 -11.50
N GLU A 180 7.06 8.53 -12.73
CA GLU A 180 5.92 7.88 -13.38
C GLU A 180 5.76 6.40 -12.94
N GLY A 181 6.85 5.75 -12.51
CA GLY A 181 6.93 4.45 -11.79
C GLY A 181 6.87 3.23 -12.67
N PRO A 182 6.20 2.13 -12.23
CA PRO A 182 5.80 1.09 -13.16
C PRO A 182 4.68 1.73 -13.98
N GLY A 183 5.07 2.58 -14.91
CA GLY A 183 4.21 3.34 -15.79
C GLY A 183 4.61 2.96 -17.19
N ARG A 184 3.60 2.75 -18.04
CA ARG A 184 3.75 2.32 -19.44
C ARG A 184 4.94 3.03 -20.09
N PRO A 185 6.06 2.36 -20.31
CA PRO A 185 7.20 3.01 -20.90
C PRO A 185 6.83 3.36 -22.34
N SER A 186 6.75 4.66 -22.66
CA SER A 186 6.47 5.12 -24.04
C SER A 186 7.54 4.67 -25.06
N ARG A 187 8.68 4.19 -24.55
CA ARG A 187 9.72 3.46 -25.27
C ARG A 187 10.59 2.74 -24.25
N LEU A 188 10.52 1.42 -24.15
CA LEU A 188 11.53 0.65 -23.42
C LEU A 188 12.84 0.68 -24.21
N ILE A 189 13.94 0.98 -23.51
CA ILE A 189 15.26 0.81 -24.10
C ILE A 189 15.81 -0.50 -23.55
N TYR A 190 15.59 -1.55 -24.32
CA TYR A 190 16.13 -2.85 -24.01
C TYR A 190 17.64 -2.84 -24.23
N SER A 191 18.39 -3.32 -23.26
CA SER A 191 19.84 -3.36 -23.34
C SER A 191 20.34 -4.74 -22.93
N GLU A 192 21.28 -5.27 -23.71
CA GLU A 192 22.05 -6.45 -23.32
C GLU A 192 22.99 -6.19 -22.13
N ASN A 193 23.15 -4.92 -21.75
CA ASN A 193 24.05 -4.46 -20.67
C ASN A 193 23.32 -4.17 -19.35
N ILE A 194 22.08 -4.67 -19.18
CA ILE A 194 21.34 -4.56 -17.91
C ILE A 194 22.15 -5.16 -16.75
N VAL A 195 22.81 -6.29 -17.00
CA VAL A 195 23.73 -6.96 -16.08
C VAL A 195 25.14 -7.08 -16.69
N ASN A 196 26.16 -6.79 -15.87
CA ASN A 196 27.57 -6.99 -16.20
C ASN A 196 28.13 -8.19 -15.41
N GLU A 197 29.39 -8.54 -15.66
CA GLU A 197 30.03 -9.69 -14.99
C GLU A 197 30.11 -9.53 -13.47
N THR A 198 30.35 -8.31 -12.98
CA THR A 198 30.38 -8.00 -11.54
C THR A 198 29.01 -8.23 -10.89
N ASP A 199 27.92 -7.83 -11.56
CA ASP A 199 26.57 -8.08 -11.04
C ASP A 199 26.29 -9.59 -10.96
N ILE A 200 26.71 -10.35 -11.97
CA ILE A 200 26.52 -11.81 -12.04
C ILE A 200 27.29 -12.50 -10.91
N GLU A 201 28.54 -12.11 -10.68
CA GLU A 201 29.36 -12.63 -9.58
C GLU A 201 28.72 -12.37 -8.21
N ILE A 202 28.21 -11.15 -7.98
CA ILE A 202 27.49 -10.78 -6.76
C ILE A 202 26.23 -11.64 -6.62
N LEU A 203 25.38 -11.71 -7.65
CA LEU A 203 24.12 -12.45 -7.62
C LEU A 203 24.35 -13.95 -7.33
N ASN A 204 25.33 -14.56 -8.00
CA ASN A 204 25.66 -15.98 -7.84
C ASN A 204 26.16 -16.28 -6.41
N ARG A 205 27.11 -15.50 -5.90
CA ARG A 205 27.65 -15.67 -4.53
C ARG A 205 26.57 -15.61 -3.44
N HIS A 206 25.49 -14.86 -3.67
CA HIS A 206 24.40 -14.73 -2.72
C HIS A 206 23.18 -15.61 -3.03
N ASN A 207 23.28 -16.56 -3.97
CA ASN A 207 22.16 -17.40 -4.43
C ASN A 207 20.91 -16.55 -4.76
N SER A 208 21.12 -15.45 -5.47
CA SER A 208 20.07 -14.53 -5.92
C SER A 208 19.60 -14.92 -7.32
N LYS A 209 18.41 -14.46 -7.70
CA LYS A 209 17.87 -14.64 -9.05
C LYS A 209 17.39 -13.33 -9.68
N ILE A 210 17.11 -13.39 -10.97
CA ILE A 210 16.58 -12.26 -11.76
C ILE A 210 15.23 -12.63 -12.39
N SER A 211 14.24 -11.77 -12.20
CA SER A 211 13.01 -11.74 -13.01
C SER A 211 13.24 -10.82 -14.20
N LEU A 212 13.55 -11.42 -15.35
CA LEU A 212 13.93 -10.74 -16.59
C LEU A 212 12.69 -10.44 -17.43
N ALA A 213 12.49 -9.18 -17.79
CA ALA A 213 11.50 -8.77 -18.78
C ALA A 213 11.77 -9.45 -20.14
N VAL A 214 10.80 -10.22 -20.59
CA VAL A 214 10.74 -10.83 -21.92
C VAL A 214 9.54 -10.21 -22.64
N HIS A 215 9.80 -9.08 -23.29
CA HIS A 215 8.80 -8.39 -24.07
C HIS A 215 8.49 -9.13 -25.38
N GLN A 216 7.27 -9.03 -25.88
CA GLN A 216 6.82 -9.70 -27.12
C GLN A 216 7.69 -9.44 -28.36
N ASP A 217 8.38 -8.30 -28.40
CA ASP A 217 9.32 -7.92 -29.47
C ASP A 217 10.68 -8.60 -29.35
N MET A 218 10.99 -9.22 -28.21
CA MET A 218 12.28 -9.88 -27.96
C MET A 218 12.25 -11.37 -28.26
N LEU A 219 11.10 -11.91 -28.64
CA LEU A 219 10.93 -13.33 -28.96
C LEU A 219 11.45 -13.64 -30.38
N HIS A 220 12.72 -13.33 -30.62
CA HIS A 220 13.47 -13.62 -31.84
C HIS A 220 14.96 -13.82 -31.51
N ASP A 221 15.71 -14.47 -32.41
CA ASP A 221 17.14 -14.72 -32.21
C ASP A 221 17.94 -13.41 -32.09
N ASN A 222 19.01 -13.44 -31.28
CA ASN A 222 19.91 -12.36 -30.94
C ASN A 222 19.26 -11.15 -30.25
N SER A 223 18.09 -11.32 -29.63
CA SER A 223 17.44 -10.24 -28.90
C SER A 223 18.20 -9.87 -27.61
N PRO A 224 17.99 -8.65 -27.05
CA PRO A 224 18.58 -8.29 -25.77
C PRO A 224 18.23 -9.25 -24.63
N ALA A 225 17.00 -9.79 -24.58
CA ALA A 225 16.60 -10.72 -23.52
C ALA A 225 17.33 -12.08 -23.64
N GLU A 226 17.51 -12.60 -24.86
CA GLU A 226 18.30 -13.83 -25.07
C GLU A 226 19.72 -13.63 -24.56
N LYS A 227 20.38 -12.56 -25.00
CA LYS A 227 21.77 -12.28 -24.60
C LYS A 227 21.93 -12.12 -23.08
N VAL A 228 20.97 -11.46 -22.42
CA VAL A 228 20.98 -11.32 -20.96
C VAL A 228 20.73 -12.67 -20.27
N ALA A 229 19.76 -13.46 -20.75
CA ALA A 229 19.47 -14.79 -20.22
C ALA A 229 20.67 -15.73 -20.37
N GLU A 230 21.33 -15.77 -21.53
CA GLU A 230 22.55 -16.55 -21.76
C GLU A 230 23.69 -16.13 -20.83
N LYS A 231 23.83 -14.83 -20.57
CA LYS A 231 24.85 -14.31 -19.67
C LYS A 231 24.61 -14.75 -18.23
N LEU A 232 23.37 -14.63 -17.76
CA LEU A 232 22.95 -15.08 -16.43
C LEU A 232 23.06 -16.59 -16.27
N ASN A 233 22.61 -17.38 -17.25
CA ASN A 233 22.72 -18.84 -17.23
C ASN A 233 24.19 -19.31 -17.23
N ARG A 234 25.09 -18.66 -17.98
CA ARG A 234 26.53 -18.97 -17.94
C ARG A 234 27.20 -18.64 -16.62
N GLY A 235 26.64 -17.69 -15.87
CA GLY A 235 27.09 -17.33 -14.53
C GLY A 235 26.34 -18.05 -13.41
N ASP A 236 25.58 -19.10 -13.73
CA ASP A 236 24.76 -19.89 -12.80
C ASP A 236 23.72 -19.07 -12.00
N VAL A 237 23.30 -17.91 -12.51
CA VAL A 237 22.24 -17.09 -11.90
C VAL A 237 20.87 -17.54 -12.44
N PRO A 238 19.95 -18.00 -11.58
CA PRO A 238 18.61 -18.41 -12.02
C PRO A 238 17.83 -17.23 -12.64
N VAL A 239 17.11 -17.52 -13.73
CA VAL A 239 16.31 -16.52 -14.45
C VAL A 239 14.84 -16.92 -14.45
N GLN A 240 13.96 -15.97 -14.20
CA GLN A 240 12.52 -16.10 -14.37
C GLN A 240 12.08 -15.23 -15.55
N ALA A 241 11.29 -15.77 -16.46
CA ALA A 241 10.79 -15.03 -17.61
C ALA A 241 9.56 -14.23 -17.20
N TRP A 242 9.66 -12.90 -17.21
CA TRP A 242 8.52 -12.00 -17.00
C TRP A 242 7.94 -11.57 -18.34
N LEU A 243 6.78 -12.12 -18.68
CA LEU A 243 6.16 -11.88 -19.99
C LEU A 243 5.49 -10.51 -20.03
N LEU A 244 5.77 -9.75 -21.09
CA LEU A 244 5.28 -8.39 -21.28
C LEU A 244 4.81 -8.16 -22.72
N THR A 245 3.75 -7.37 -22.88
CA THR A 245 3.20 -6.99 -24.19
C THR A 245 3.41 -5.50 -24.47
N HIS A 246 3.00 -5.01 -25.63
CA HIS A 246 2.98 -3.57 -25.86
C HIS A 246 1.92 -2.83 -25.03
N PRO A 247 2.12 -1.54 -24.70
CA PRO A 247 1.13 -0.73 -23.99
C PRO A 247 -0.27 -0.67 -24.64
N GLU A 248 -0.37 -0.71 -25.97
CA GLU A 248 -1.64 -0.75 -26.70
C GLU A 248 -2.40 -2.08 -26.54
N ASN A 249 -1.68 -3.14 -26.19
CA ASN A 249 -2.19 -4.50 -25.95
C ASN A 249 -2.26 -4.81 -24.45
N TYR A 250 -2.25 -3.76 -23.61
CA TYR A 250 -2.14 -3.82 -22.16
C TYR A 250 -0.84 -4.50 -21.70
N TYR A 251 0.12 -3.66 -21.31
CA TYR A 251 1.50 -4.04 -20.95
C TYR A 251 1.58 -5.25 -19.99
N TRP A 252 0.69 -5.29 -18.99
CA TRP A 252 0.54 -6.37 -18.00
C TRP A 252 -0.71 -7.21 -18.26
N ALA A 253 -0.74 -8.43 -17.71
CA ALA A 253 -1.91 -9.29 -17.76
C ALA A 253 -3.08 -8.67 -16.97
N ASN A 254 -4.30 -8.72 -17.51
CA ASN A 254 -5.51 -8.21 -16.88
C ASN A 254 -6.77 -8.89 -17.45
N ASN A 255 -7.95 -8.45 -17.03
CA ASN A 255 -9.23 -9.06 -17.39
C ASN A 255 -9.57 -9.07 -18.88
N LEU A 256 -8.88 -8.28 -19.70
CA LEU A 256 -9.23 -8.00 -21.08
C LEU A 256 -8.26 -8.59 -22.10
N ASN A 257 -7.08 -9.06 -21.68
CA ASN A 257 -5.99 -9.41 -22.59
C ASN A 257 -5.48 -10.85 -22.47
N TYR A 258 -6.23 -11.75 -21.82
CA TYR A 258 -5.89 -13.17 -21.77
C TYR A 258 -5.47 -13.76 -23.14
N PRO A 259 -6.22 -13.56 -24.26
CA PRO A 259 -5.84 -14.16 -25.54
C PRO A 259 -4.47 -13.68 -26.06
N ILE A 260 -4.05 -12.48 -25.65
CA ILE A 260 -2.75 -11.91 -26.02
C ILE A 260 -1.65 -12.61 -25.23
N PHE A 261 -1.83 -12.78 -23.92
CA PHE A 261 -0.86 -13.49 -23.08
C PHE A 261 -0.77 -14.99 -23.38
N ASP A 262 -1.89 -15.62 -23.76
CA ASP A 262 -1.91 -17.02 -24.20
C ASP A 262 -1.09 -17.20 -25.50
N ASN A 263 -1.28 -16.31 -26.49
CA ASN A 263 -0.47 -16.30 -27.70
C ASN A 263 1.00 -15.95 -27.42
N LEU A 264 1.26 -15.01 -26.51
CA LEU A 264 2.61 -14.64 -26.12
C LEU A 264 3.36 -15.84 -25.49
N TYR A 265 2.66 -16.63 -24.67
CA TYR A 265 3.21 -17.85 -24.11
C TYR A 265 3.55 -18.88 -25.18
N ASP A 266 2.70 -19.08 -26.20
CA ASP A 266 3.01 -19.95 -27.33
C ASP A 266 4.27 -19.51 -28.07
N ARG A 267 4.40 -18.21 -28.36
CA ARG A 267 5.61 -17.64 -28.98
C ARG A 267 6.84 -17.79 -28.10
N TYR A 268 6.69 -17.66 -26.78
CA TYR A 268 7.79 -17.89 -25.82
C TYR A 268 8.28 -19.34 -25.86
N LEU A 269 7.37 -20.33 -25.96
CA LEU A 269 7.73 -21.74 -26.06
C LEU A 269 8.48 -22.07 -27.35
N GLU A 270 8.23 -21.32 -28.43
CA GLU A 270 8.91 -21.48 -29.72
C GLU A 270 10.29 -20.81 -29.76
N TRP A 271 10.44 -19.63 -29.14
CA TRP A 271 11.59 -18.74 -29.31
C TRP A 271 12.95 -19.40 -29.04
N LYS A 272 13.17 -20.00 -27.86
CA LYS A 272 14.41 -20.74 -27.58
C LYS A 272 14.21 -21.80 -26.50
N LYS A 273 14.38 -23.06 -26.88
CA LYS A 273 14.32 -24.22 -25.96
C LYS A 273 15.59 -24.43 -25.14
N ASP A 274 16.72 -23.91 -25.61
CA ASP A 274 18.02 -24.11 -24.98
C ASP A 274 18.29 -23.12 -23.83
N LEU A 275 17.51 -22.03 -23.73
CA LEU A 275 17.57 -21.10 -22.60
C LEU A 275 16.91 -21.69 -21.35
N THR A 276 17.59 -21.58 -20.21
CA THR A 276 17.08 -22.08 -18.94
C THR A 276 16.39 -20.96 -18.16
N PHE A 277 15.07 -21.07 -18.08
CA PHE A 277 14.25 -20.26 -17.18
C PHE A 277 13.59 -21.17 -16.13
N ASN A 278 13.73 -20.80 -14.85
CA ASN A 278 13.28 -21.58 -13.69
C ASN A 278 11.84 -21.27 -13.28
N GLY A 279 11.25 -20.25 -13.90
CA GLY A 279 9.86 -19.88 -13.71
C GLY A 279 9.40 -18.90 -14.78
N LEU A 280 8.09 -18.73 -14.85
CA LEU A 280 7.44 -17.76 -15.71
C LEU A 280 6.53 -16.90 -14.85
N VAL A 281 6.75 -15.60 -14.93
CA VAL A 281 6.04 -14.60 -14.16
C VAL A 281 4.96 -13.96 -15.03
N LEU A 282 3.73 -14.06 -14.56
CA LEU A 282 2.60 -13.30 -15.08
C LEU A 282 2.32 -12.17 -14.10
N ASP A 283 2.49 -10.94 -14.60
CA ASP A 283 2.22 -9.74 -13.83
C ASP A 283 0.82 -9.26 -14.10
N GLN A 284 -0.05 -9.44 -13.10
CA GLN A 284 -1.46 -9.12 -13.17
C GLN A 284 -1.72 -7.77 -12.52
N GLU A 285 -1.88 -6.73 -13.34
CA GLU A 285 -2.07 -5.36 -12.91
C GLU A 285 -3.31 -4.71 -13.53
N LEU A 286 -3.69 -3.54 -13.00
CA LEU A 286 -4.87 -2.81 -13.44
C LEU A 286 -4.80 -2.39 -14.91
N ASP A 287 -5.98 -2.27 -15.53
CA ASP A 287 -6.10 -1.70 -16.86
C ASP A 287 -5.88 -0.17 -16.81
N VAL A 288 -4.66 0.27 -17.14
CA VAL A 288 -4.34 1.70 -17.25
C VAL A 288 -4.35 2.17 -18.71
N LEU A 289 -5.41 1.95 -19.50
CA LEU A 289 -5.52 2.60 -20.83
C LEU A 289 -5.34 4.12 -20.69
N GLU A 290 -4.16 4.62 -21.10
CA GLU A 290 -3.71 6.01 -21.08
C GLU A 290 -4.20 6.87 -19.88
N THR A 291 -3.35 6.97 -18.85
CA THR A 291 -3.41 8.06 -17.85
C THR A 291 -3.42 9.42 -18.55
N GLY A 292 -4.60 9.92 -18.87
CA GLY A 292 -4.77 11.19 -19.59
C GLY A 292 -6.15 11.39 -20.20
N LYS A 293 -6.91 10.31 -20.48
CA LYS A 293 -8.25 10.43 -21.06
C LYS A 293 -9.27 9.60 -20.29
N SER A 294 -9.85 10.24 -19.28
CA SER A 294 -11.13 9.90 -18.65
C SER A 294 -11.19 8.62 -17.79
N LEU A 295 -10.79 8.76 -16.52
CA LEU A 295 -11.29 7.94 -15.39
C LEU A 295 -12.81 7.65 -15.45
N PRO A 296 -13.68 8.56 -15.97
CA PRO A 296 -15.12 8.30 -16.12
C PRO A 296 -15.51 7.18 -17.10
N LYS A 297 -14.66 6.83 -18.09
CA LYS A 297 -14.95 5.70 -18.99
C LYS A 297 -14.54 4.38 -18.37
N THR A 298 -13.41 4.35 -17.67
CA THR A 298 -12.93 3.18 -16.93
C THR A 298 -13.99 2.76 -15.91
N LEU A 299 -14.53 3.70 -15.12
CA LEU A 299 -15.65 3.48 -14.16
C LEU A 299 -16.91 2.80 -14.75
N ARG A 300 -17.18 2.92 -16.06
CA ARG A 300 -18.31 2.23 -16.72
C ARG A 300 -18.01 0.79 -17.10
N THR A 301 -16.73 0.42 -17.22
CA THR A 301 -16.29 -0.95 -17.51
C THR A 301 -16.06 -1.77 -16.23
N LEU A 302 -15.98 -1.12 -15.05
CA LEU A 302 -15.57 -1.70 -13.76
C LEU A 302 -16.58 -2.66 -13.09
N TYR A 303 -17.73 -2.96 -13.72
CA TYR A 303 -18.75 -3.84 -13.13
C TYR A 303 -19.25 -4.91 -14.08
N ARG A 304 -18.36 -5.44 -14.92
CA ARG A 304 -18.67 -6.58 -15.78
C ARG A 304 -18.18 -7.87 -15.13
N THR A 305 -18.99 -8.36 -14.18
CA THR A 305 -18.75 -9.64 -13.48
C THR A 305 -18.52 -10.80 -14.47
N ASP A 306 -19.22 -10.77 -15.61
CA ASP A 306 -19.08 -11.73 -16.71
C ASP A 306 -17.66 -11.76 -17.31
N ILE A 307 -16.98 -10.61 -17.36
CA ILE A 307 -15.61 -10.52 -17.85
C ILE A 307 -14.62 -11.03 -16.81
N TYR A 308 -14.82 -10.68 -15.53
CA TYR A 308 -13.94 -11.12 -14.45
C TYR A 308 -13.93 -12.65 -14.32
N GLU A 309 -15.10 -13.28 -14.18
CA GLU A 309 -15.21 -14.74 -13.99
C GLU A 309 -14.59 -15.50 -15.16
N LYS A 310 -14.90 -15.07 -16.39
CA LYS A 310 -14.32 -15.66 -17.61
C LYS A 310 -12.81 -15.45 -17.68
N SER A 311 -12.31 -14.29 -17.27
CA SER A 311 -10.87 -14.02 -17.23
C SER A 311 -10.17 -14.94 -16.24
N VAL A 312 -10.72 -15.10 -15.03
CA VAL A 312 -10.19 -16.01 -14.02
C VAL A 312 -10.11 -17.43 -14.57
N GLU A 313 -11.17 -17.95 -15.19
CA GLU A 313 -11.18 -19.30 -15.78
C GLU A 313 -10.13 -19.44 -16.89
N ASN A 314 -10.03 -18.46 -17.79
CA ASN A 314 -9.05 -18.49 -18.87
C ASN A 314 -7.61 -18.47 -18.35
N TYR A 315 -7.28 -17.57 -17.42
CA TYR A 315 -5.95 -17.53 -16.84
C TYR A 315 -5.63 -18.76 -16.00
N LYS A 316 -6.60 -19.41 -15.34
CA LYS A 316 -6.38 -20.74 -14.72
C LYS A 316 -5.86 -21.73 -15.76
N GLY A 317 -6.50 -21.80 -16.93
CA GLY A 317 -6.04 -22.65 -18.04
C GLY A 317 -4.61 -22.35 -18.49
N LEU A 318 -4.25 -21.06 -18.65
CA LEU A 318 -2.88 -20.67 -18.99
C LEU A 318 -1.88 -21.00 -17.88
N VAL A 319 -2.22 -20.77 -16.62
CA VAL A 319 -1.38 -21.10 -15.46
C VAL A 319 -1.12 -22.61 -15.40
N ASP A 320 -2.14 -23.45 -15.62
CA ASP A 320 -1.97 -24.91 -15.67
C ASP A 320 -1.02 -25.33 -16.80
N ARG A 321 -1.14 -24.69 -17.97
CA ARG A 321 -0.23 -24.91 -19.09
C ARG A 321 1.21 -24.52 -18.76
N ILE A 322 1.42 -23.44 -18.00
CA ILE A 322 2.73 -23.01 -17.52
C ILE A 322 3.27 -24.01 -16.48
N SER A 323 2.46 -24.30 -15.46
CA SER A 323 2.77 -25.21 -14.34
C SER A 323 3.13 -26.62 -14.78
N SER A 324 2.56 -27.10 -15.90
CA SER A 324 2.92 -28.40 -16.50
C SER A 324 4.36 -28.49 -17.01
N ARG A 325 5.06 -27.36 -17.14
CA ARG A 325 6.43 -27.28 -17.69
C ARG A 325 7.42 -26.60 -16.76
N LYS A 326 6.98 -25.56 -16.05
CA LYS A 326 7.82 -24.67 -15.23
C LYS A 326 7.03 -24.11 -14.07
N LYS A 327 7.69 -23.50 -13.10
CA LYS A 327 7.01 -22.80 -12.00
C LYS A 327 6.25 -21.57 -12.52
N ALA A 328 4.92 -21.58 -12.43
CA ALA A 328 4.09 -20.40 -12.68
C ALA A 328 4.15 -19.47 -11.46
N ILE A 329 4.39 -18.19 -11.68
CA ILE A 329 4.55 -17.19 -10.62
C ILE A 329 3.58 -16.05 -10.89
N LEU A 330 2.69 -15.80 -9.92
CA LEU A 330 1.89 -14.59 -9.90
C LEU A 330 2.76 -13.46 -9.36
N THR A 331 2.81 -12.34 -10.06
CA THR A 331 3.01 -11.05 -9.39
C THR A 331 1.76 -10.21 -9.60
N THR A 332 1.34 -9.47 -8.59
CA THR A 332 0.17 -8.61 -8.71
C THR A 332 0.26 -7.43 -7.78
N TRP A 333 -0.61 -6.45 -8.01
CA TRP A 333 -0.73 -5.29 -7.15
C TRP A 333 -1.14 -5.72 -5.73
N GLY A 334 -0.19 -5.65 -4.80
CA GLY A 334 -0.31 -6.26 -3.49
C GLY A 334 -1.42 -5.67 -2.64
N THR A 335 -1.60 -4.35 -2.64
CA THR A 335 -2.57 -3.69 -1.75
C THR A 335 -4.02 -4.11 -1.99
N PRO A 336 -4.63 -3.86 -3.17
CA PRO A 336 -6.04 -4.20 -3.37
C PRO A 336 -6.30 -5.71 -3.44
N CYS A 337 -5.40 -6.49 -4.04
CA CYS A 337 -5.62 -7.93 -4.17
C CYS A 337 -5.52 -8.65 -2.82
N LEU A 338 -4.59 -8.27 -1.94
CA LEU A 338 -4.50 -8.87 -0.60
C LEU A 338 -5.70 -8.52 0.28
N ASP A 339 -6.30 -7.35 0.09
CA ASP A 339 -7.49 -6.96 0.83
C ASP A 339 -8.70 -7.83 0.38
N ASP A 340 -8.92 -8.02 -0.92
CA ASP A 340 -9.92 -8.96 -1.47
C ASP A 340 -9.70 -10.42 -1.00
N PHE A 341 -8.45 -10.87 -0.95
CA PHE A 341 -8.15 -12.23 -0.48
C PHE A 341 -8.40 -12.41 1.02
N LEU A 342 -8.34 -11.33 1.80
CA LEU A 342 -8.53 -11.36 3.25
C LEU A 342 -10.01 -11.52 3.63
N ASP A 343 -10.92 -10.89 2.90
CA ASP A 343 -12.38 -10.96 3.14
C ASP A 343 -13.12 -11.91 2.19
N LEU A 344 -12.40 -12.51 1.23
CA LEU A 344 -12.92 -13.43 0.22
C LEU A 344 -13.93 -12.75 -0.74
N ASP A 345 -13.83 -11.44 -0.91
CA ASP A 345 -14.61 -10.67 -1.85
C ASP A 345 -13.72 -10.14 -2.99
N PRO A 346 -13.91 -10.55 -4.26
CA PRO A 346 -13.09 -10.07 -5.37
C PRO A 346 -13.51 -8.68 -5.89
N SER A 347 -14.23 -7.90 -5.11
CA SER A 347 -14.86 -6.65 -5.58
C SER A 347 -13.85 -5.57 -5.93
N LEU A 348 -12.69 -5.48 -5.26
CA LEU A 348 -11.63 -4.54 -5.65
C LEU A 348 -10.91 -4.98 -6.93
N GLN A 349 -10.63 -6.26 -7.08
CA GLN A 349 -10.06 -6.83 -8.31
C GLN A 349 -10.99 -6.62 -9.50
N LYS A 350 -12.30 -6.89 -9.32
CA LYS A 350 -13.34 -6.57 -10.32
C LYS A 350 -13.32 -5.08 -10.65
N MET A 351 -13.31 -4.22 -9.62
CA MET A 351 -13.25 -2.77 -9.78
C MET A 351 -11.98 -2.31 -10.48
N LEU A 352 -10.84 -2.97 -10.30
CA LEU A 352 -9.56 -2.58 -10.90
C LEU A 352 -9.29 -3.25 -12.25
N GLY A 353 -10.17 -4.16 -12.69
CA GLY A 353 -9.97 -4.93 -13.91
C GLY A 353 -8.82 -5.93 -13.81
N VAL A 354 -8.46 -6.35 -12.59
CA VAL A 354 -7.42 -7.34 -12.30
C VAL A 354 -8.11 -8.67 -12.01
N SER A 355 -7.54 -9.78 -12.47
CA SER A 355 -7.99 -11.13 -12.11
C SER A 355 -6.79 -11.88 -11.57
N ALA A 356 -6.38 -11.50 -10.35
CA ALA A 356 -5.39 -12.27 -9.59
C ALA A 356 -6.01 -13.65 -9.36
N VAL A 357 -5.68 -14.59 -10.25
CA VAL A 357 -6.30 -15.92 -10.27
C VAL A 357 -6.15 -16.55 -8.88
N PRO A 358 -7.19 -17.23 -8.35
CA PRO A 358 -7.16 -17.79 -7.02
C PRO A 358 -5.92 -18.66 -6.72
N PRO A 359 -5.53 -18.75 -5.43
CA PRO A 359 -4.19 -19.14 -5.00
C PRO A 359 -3.72 -20.54 -5.42
N GLU A 360 -4.67 -21.45 -5.61
CA GLU A 360 -4.40 -22.88 -5.70
C GLU A 360 -3.65 -23.31 -6.97
N THR A 361 -3.59 -22.47 -8.01
CA THR A 361 -2.97 -22.82 -9.30
C THR A 361 -1.53 -22.35 -9.44
N TRP A 362 -1.09 -21.37 -8.64
CA TRP A 362 0.23 -20.76 -8.79
C TRP A 362 1.29 -21.52 -8.00
N GLY A 363 2.48 -21.65 -8.59
CA GLY A 363 3.64 -22.19 -7.88
C GLY A 363 4.24 -21.20 -6.87
N LYS A 364 3.95 -19.91 -7.01
CA LYS A 364 4.38 -18.84 -6.08
C LYS A 364 3.54 -17.58 -6.26
N HIS A 365 3.27 -16.90 -5.15
CA HIS A 365 2.62 -15.60 -5.12
C HIS A 365 3.62 -14.51 -4.78
N SER A 366 3.58 -13.40 -5.51
CA SER A 366 4.32 -12.19 -5.22
C SER A 366 3.40 -10.98 -5.18
N PHE A 367 3.44 -10.25 -4.08
CA PHE A 367 2.60 -9.07 -3.89
C PHE A 367 3.44 -7.81 -3.91
N GLN A 368 3.17 -6.92 -4.85
CA GLN A 368 3.85 -5.64 -4.96
C GLN A 368 3.41 -4.70 -3.83
N VAL A 369 4.15 -4.66 -2.72
CA VAL A 369 3.90 -3.77 -1.58
C VAL A 369 4.77 -2.51 -1.72
N TYR A 370 4.43 -1.73 -2.73
CA TYR A 370 5.22 -0.60 -3.17
C TYR A 370 4.93 0.67 -2.36
N ARG A 371 5.88 1.08 -1.50
CA ARG A 371 5.80 2.33 -0.70
C ARG A 371 5.65 3.60 -1.55
N VAL A 372 6.06 3.56 -2.82
CA VAL A 372 5.85 4.66 -3.77
C VAL A 372 4.37 4.90 -4.10
N ILE A 373 3.51 3.88 -4.02
CA ILE A 373 2.11 3.99 -4.44
C ILE A 373 1.34 4.97 -3.54
N PRO A 374 1.30 4.81 -2.19
CA PRO A 374 0.68 5.80 -1.32
C PRO A 374 1.28 7.20 -1.49
N TYR A 375 2.60 7.30 -1.69
CA TYR A 375 3.22 8.61 -1.93
C TYR A 375 2.67 9.27 -3.19
N ARG A 376 2.34 8.54 -4.24
CA ARG A 376 1.78 9.16 -5.45
C ARG A 376 0.37 9.67 -5.23
N THR A 377 -0.44 8.85 -4.60
CA THR A 377 -1.87 9.10 -4.40
C THR A 377 -2.12 10.17 -3.35
N ILE A 378 -1.39 10.13 -2.23
CA ILE A 378 -1.64 11.01 -1.07
C ILE A 378 -0.38 11.76 -0.59
N LYS A 379 0.74 11.72 -1.33
CA LYS A 379 2.01 12.42 -0.99
C LYS A 379 2.62 12.01 0.35
N LEU A 380 2.27 10.83 0.85
CA LEU A 380 2.77 10.28 2.11
C LEU A 380 3.49 8.95 1.89
N ASP A 381 4.71 8.84 2.42
CA ASP A 381 5.40 7.55 2.58
C ASP A 381 4.89 6.89 3.87
N LEU A 382 4.18 5.78 3.72
CA LEU A 382 3.62 5.05 4.85
C LEU A 382 4.68 4.22 5.61
N GLY A 383 5.91 4.19 5.12
CA GLY A 383 7.06 3.61 5.79
C GLY A 383 7.05 2.08 5.84
N PRO A 384 7.98 1.48 6.60
CA PRO A 384 8.09 0.03 6.79
C PRO A 384 6.81 -0.63 7.34
N TYR A 385 5.93 0.12 7.99
CA TYR A 385 4.68 -0.43 8.50
C TYR A 385 3.72 -0.87 7.39
N LEU A 386 3.77 -0.23 6.22
CA LEU A 386 3.03 -0.70 5.05
C LEU A 386 3.51 -2.10 4.65
N VAL A 387 4.84 -2.26 4.52
CA VAL A 387 5.46 -3.54 4.17
C VAL A 387 5.11 -4.59 5.21
N TYR A 388 5.25 -4.29 6.51
CA TYR A 388 4.86 -5.16 7.60
C TYR A 388 3.40 -5.61 7.50
N SER A 389 2.47 -4.67 7.39
CA SER A 389 1.03 -4.95 7.44
C SER A 389 0.60 -5.88 6.31
N TYR A 390 1.05 -5.63 5.08
CA TYR A 390 0.68 -6.48 3.94
C TYR A 390 1.48 -7.79 3.90
N SER A 391 2.72 -7.80 4.41
CA SER A 391 3.50 -9.04 4.55
C SER A 391 2.87 -10.01 5.54
N VAL A 392 2.38 -9.50 6.69
CA VAL A 392 1.63 -10.30 7.67
C VAL A 392 0.36 -10.87 7.04
N THR A 393 -0.44 -10.03 6.37
CA THR A 393 -1.66 -10.48 5.67
C THR A 393 -1.35 -11.53 4.59
N ALA A 394 -0.32 -11.30 3.78
CA ALA A 394 0.08 -12.25 2.74
C ALA A 394 0.48 -13.61 3.33
N ARG A 395 1.27 -13.61 4.42
CA ARG A 395 1.64 -14.84 5.13
C ARG A 395 0.44 -15.55 5.74
N GLU A 396 -0.48 -14.81 6.34
CA GLU A 396 -1.69 -15.38 6.97
C GLU A 396 -2.56 -16.14 5.94
N ILE A 397 -2.66 -15.61 4.72
CA ILE A 397 -3.50 -16.19 3.67
C ILE A 397 -2.77 -17.29 2.88
N PHE A 398 -1.51 -17.05 2.51
CA PHE A 398 -0.77 -17.88 1.53
C PHE A 398 0.38 -18.67 2.16
N GLY A 399 0.65 -18.51 3.45
CA GLY A 399 1.76 -19.14 4.14
C GLY A 399 3.14 -18.57 3.75
N ASN A 400 4.18 -19.32 4.11
CA ASN A 400 5.57 -18.88 3.99
C ASN A 400 6.08 -18.83 2.54
N ASP A 401 5.46 -19.55 1.61
CA ASP A 401 5.87 -19.63 0.19
C ASP A 401 5.54 -18.38 -0.65
N THR A 402 5.28 -17.27 0.02
CA THR A 402 4.90 -15.99 -0.56
C THR A 402 6.10 -15.05 -0.68
N ALA A 403 6.09 -14.19 -1.70
CA ALA A 403 7.05 -13.13 -1.92
C ALA A 403 6.44 -11.74 -1.78
N ILE A 404 7.29 -10.78 -1.43
CA ILE A 404 6.91 -9.36 -1.34
C ILE A 404 7.78 -8.55 -2.28
N GLY A 405 7.12 -7.88 -3.22
CA GLY A 405 7.74 -6.90 -4.10
C GLY A 405 7.96 -5.57 -3.39
N LEU A 406 9.19 -5.07 -3.42
CA LEU A 406 9.62 -3.76 -2.92
C LEU A 406 9.91 -2.83 -4.09
N SER A 407 9.44 -1.59 -4.00
CA SER A 407 9.55 -0.63 -5.11
C SER A 407 10.95 -0.05 -5.33
N HIS A 408 11.10 0.68 -6.44
CA HIS A 408 12.17 1.59 -6.85
C HIS A 408 13.23 1.98 -5.80
N ALA A 409 14.35 1.27 -5.80
CA ALA A 409 15.55 1.64 -5.05
C ALA A 409 16.09 3.02 -5.49
N GLY A 410 16.59 3.82 -4.54
CA GLY A 410 17.12 5.16 -4.82
C GLY A 410 16.05 6.23 -4.97
N TYR A 411 14.78 5.88 -4.74
CA TYR A 411 13.65 6.77 -4.93
C TYR A 411 12.72 6.81 -3.71
N LEU A 412 12.28 8.01 -3.34
CA LEU A 412 11.35 8.29 -2.23
C LEU A 412 11.66 7.51 -0.95
N GLY A 413 10.74 6.66 -0.48
CA GLY A 413 10.89 5.84 0.72
C GLY A 413 12.14 4.94 0.72
N TYR A 414 12.82 4.81 -0.42
CA TYR A 414 14.10 4.11 -0.62
C TYR A 414 15.21 5.01 -1.18
N SER A 415 15.16 6.32 -0.93
CA SER A 415 16.24 7.28 -1.28
C SER A 415 17.60 6.94 -0.65
N ASP A 416 17.60 6.07 0.36
CA ASP A 416 18.76 5.59 1.09
C ASP A 416 18.70 4.06 1.08
N ILE A 417 19.82 3.43 0.71
CA ILE A 417 19.99 1.97 0.66
C ILE A 417 19.61 1.29 1.99
N SER A 418 19.85 1.95 3.13
CA SER A 418 19.51 1.42 4.45
C SER A 418 18.00 1.16 4.61
N LYS A 419 17.15 1.92 3.91
CA LYS A 419 15.70 1.78 3.99
C LYS A 419 15.19 0.57 3.23
N ILE A 420 15.76 0.25 2.07
CA ILE A 420 15.38 -0.95 1.32
C ILE A 420 15.96 -2.21 1.97
N VAL A 421 17.19 -2.15 2.48
CA VAL A 421 17.78 -3.21 3.32
C VAL A 421 16.88 -3.52 4.51
N LYS A 422 16.36 -2.48 5.19
CA LYS A 422 15.43 -2.66 6.32
C LYS A 422 14.15 -3.39 5.91
N ASP A 423 13.55 -3.04 4.77
CA ASP A 423 12.31 -3.67 4.32
C ASP A 423 12.55 -5.09 3.77
N VAL A 424 13.71 -5.37 3.16
CA VAL A 424 14.13 -6.76 2.82
C VAL A 424 14.27 -7.61 4.09
N ARG A 425 14.96 -7.09 5.11
CA ARG A 425 15.11 -7.80 6.39
C ARG A 425 13.78 -7.99 7.10
N LEU A 426 12.87 -7.03 6.97
CA LEU A 426 11.52 -7.15 7.50
C LEU A 426 10.77 -8.33 6.86
N VAL A 427 10.82 -8.47 5.54
CA VAL A 427 10.19 -9.60 4.84
C VAL A 427 10.79 -10.93 5.32
N SER A 428 12.12 -11.00 5.47
CA SER A 428 12.81 -12.16 6.05
C SER A 428 12.36 -12.46 7.48
N ALA A 429 12.25 -11.43 8.33
CA ALA A 429 11.82 -11.56 9.73
C ALA A 429 10.36 -11.97 9.90
N LEU A 430 9.56 -11.82 8.85
CA LEU A 430 8.21 -12.34 8.79
C LEU A 430 8.15 -13.75 8.20
N GLU A 431 9.27 -14.42 7.98
CA GLU A 431 9.36 -15.80 7.50
C GLU A 431 8.76 -16.04 6.11
N LEU A 432 8.71 -15.00 5.28
CA LEU A 432 8.30 -15.09 3.88
C LEU A 432 9.46 -15.58 3.03
N SER A 433 9.17 -16.32 1.97
CA SER A 433 10.19 -16.99 1.16
C SER A 433 11.12 -16.04 0.40
N GLU A 434 10.67 -14.83 0.04
CA GLU A 434 11.42 -13.95 -0.85
C GLU A 434 11.05 -12.47 -0.75
N ALA A 435 12.05 -11.59 -0.80
CA ALA A 435 11.85 -10.17 -1.16
C ALA A 435 12.32 -9.89 -2.59
N GLN A 436 11.49 -9.24 -3.39
CA GLN A 436 11.78 -8.91 -4.79
C GLN A 436 12.00 -7.41 -4.93
N VAL A 437 13.19 -6.98 -5.32
CA VAL A 437 13.54 -5.56 -5.43
C VAL A 437 13.37 -5.07 -6.87
N TYR A 438 12.49 -4.09 -7.06
CA TYR A 438 12.33 -3.40 -8.34
C TYR A 438 13.22 -2.15 -8.36
N SER A 439 14.26 -2.05 -9.19
CA SER A 439 14.84 -3.03 -10.11
C SER A 439 16.38 -2.99 -10.01
N ILE A 440 17.09 -3.98 -10.55
CA ILE A 440 18.56 -4.04 -10.49
C ILE A 440 19.20 -2.81 -11.14
N GLU A 441 18.62 -2.29 -12.22
CA GLU A 441 19.09 -1.10 -12.91
C GLU A 441 19.04 0.14 -12.01
N GLN A 442 18.00 0.25 -11.17
CA GLN A 442 17.87 1.37 -10.24
C GLN A 442 18.83 1.26 -9.06
N VAL A 443 19.00 0.05 -8.50
CA VAL A 443 19.99 -0.19 -7.45
C VAL A 443 21.37 0.25 -7.94
N LYS A 444 21.79 -0.24 -9.12
CA LYS A 444 23.07 0.13 -9.73
C LYS A 444 23.19 1.62 -10.01
N ARG A 445 22.12 2.23 -10.55
CA ARG A 445 22.12 3.66 -10.90
C ARG A 445 22.32 4.57 -9.70
N PHE A 446 21.69 4.26 -8.57
CA PHE A 446 21.69 5.15 -7.40
C PHE A 446 22.73 4.77 -6.34
N PHE A 447 23.13 3.51 -6.28
CA PHE A 447 23.98 2.98 -5.21
C PHE A 447 25.20 2.18 -5.70
N GLY A 448 25.38 2.03 -7.01
CA GLY A 448 26.46 1.22 -7.57
C GLY A 448 26.27 -0.29 -7.35
N PRO A 449 27.23 -1.11 -7.83
CA PRO A 449 27.29 -2.55 -7.53
C PRO A 449 27.34 -2.85 -6.03
N GLU A 450 27.97 -1.97 -5.23
CA GLU A 450 28.05 -2.09 -3.78
C GLU A 450 26.66 -2.02 -3.12
N GLY A 451 25.71 -1.29 -3.74
CA GLY A 451 24.33 -1.27 -3.30
C GLY A 451 23.62 -2.62 -3.48
N LEU A 452 23.93 -3.34 -4.56
CA LEU A 452 23.40 -4.69 -4.82
C LEU A 452 23.88 -5.66 -3.75
N GLU A 453 25.19 -5.70 -3.53
CA GLU A 453 25.83 -6.53 -2.50
C GLU A 453 25.28 -6.18 -1.11
N LYS A 454 25.16 -4.90 -0.77
CA LYS A 454 24.60 -4.48 0.52
C LYS A 454 23.17 -4.97 0.75
N ILE A 455 22.30 -4.93 -0.26
CA ILE A 455 20.95 -5.47 -0.15
C ILE A 455 20.98 -6.98 0.13
N LEU A 456 21.83 -7.71 -0.59
CA LEU A 456 21.95 -9.17 -0.49
C LEU A 456 22.60 -9.63 0.82
N GLU A 457 23.60 -8.91 1.31
CA GLU A 457 24.29 -9.22 2.56
C GLU A 457 23.49 -8.76 3.77
N ASP A 458 23.17 -7.46 3.87
CA ASP A 458 22.56 -6.90 5.07
C ASP A 458 21.06 -7.22 5.17
N GLY A 459 20.40 -7.46 4.04
CA GLY A 459 18.98 -7.83 3.99
C GLY A 459 18.71 -9.25 4.45
N LYS A 460 19.69 -10.15 4.33
CA LYS A 460 19.59 -11.57 4.75
C LYS A 460 20.10 -11.82 6.17
N LYS A 461 20.67 -10.82 6.86
CA LYS A 461 21.25 -10.99 8.22
C LYS A 461 20.18 -11.32 9.26
N PRO A 462 20.23 -12.50 9.90
CA PRO A 462 19.14 -12.96 10.72
C PRO A 462 19.12 -12.36 12.15
N ASP A 463 20.26 -11.92 12.66
CA ASP A 463 20.38 -11.61 14.09
C ASP A 463 20.00 -10.16 14.46
N GLU A 464 19.62 -9.34 13.48
CA GLU A 464 19.23 -7.94 13.73
C GLU A 464 17.71 -7.76 13.74
N GLN A 465 17.15 -7.45 14.90
CA GLN A 465 15.73 -7.09 15.03
C GLN A 465 15.38 -5.88 14.16
N VAL A 466 14.30 -5.98 13.40
CA VAL A 466 13.71 -4.85 12.67
C VAL A 466 12.68 -4.17 13.56
N SER A 467 12.96 -2.92 13.93
CA SER A 467 12.03 -2.09 14.70
C SER A 467 11.06 -1.35 13.77
N ILE A 468 9.77 -1.57 13.98
CA ILE A 468 8.67 -1.02 13.18
C ILE A 468 7.77 -0.21 14.08
N ARG A 469 7.35 0.96 13.59
CA ARG A 469 6.36 1.80 14.27
C ARG A 469 5.05 1.71 13.53
N TYR A 470 3.97 1.46 14.26
CA TYR A 470 2.64 1.47 13.69
C TYR A 470 2.33 2.78 12.98
N ASN A 471 1.69 2.67 11.82
CA ASN A 471 1.19 3.80 11.06
C ASN A 471 -0.34 3.65 10.89
N PRO A 472 -1.17 4.49 11.55
CA PRO A 472 -2.63 4.40 11.49
C PRO A 472 -3.17 4.61 10.10
N ILE A 473 -2.41 5.34 9.27
CA ILE A 473 -2.82 5.64 7.91
C ILE A 473 -2.88 4.36 7.08
N VAL A 474 -2.15 3.29 7.43
CA VAL A 474 -2.23 2.01 6.69
C VAL A 474 -3.58 1.31 6.89
N PRO A 475 -4.11 1.12 8.12
CA PRO A 475 -5.49 0.66 8.30
C PRO A 475 -6.53 1.62 7.71
N PHE A 476 -6.32 2.93 7.83
CA PHE A 476 -7.19 3.92 7.16
C PHE A 476 -7.04 3.95 5.65
N TRP A 477 -5.99 3.36 5.08
CA TRP A 477 -5.84 3.20 3.63
C TRP A 477 -6.65 2.00 3.15
N ARG A 478 -6.69 0.93 3.96
CA ARG A 478 -7.57 -0.23 3.78
C ARG A 478 -9.06 0.12 3.94
N PHE A 479 -9.40 1.04 4.85
CA PHE A 479 -10.80 1.32 5.19
C PHE A 479 -11.66 1.92 4.07
N PRO A 480 -11.24 2.95 3.29
CA PRO A 480 -12.00 3.47 2.17
C PRO A 480 -12.26 2.41 1.11
N ILE A 481 -11.27 1.54 0.90
CA ILE A 481 -11.32 0.42 -0.03
C ILE A 481 -12.45 -0.54 0.40
N THR A 482 -12.44 -1.01 1.66
CA THR A 482 -13.53 -1.84 2.23
C THR A 482 -14.87 -1.10 2.31
N PHE A 483 -14.85 0.22 2.56
CA PHE A 483 -16.08 1.02 2.62
C PHE A 483 -16.73 1.13 1.25
N PHE A 484 -15.97 1.35 0.17
CA PHE A 484 -16.51 1.32 -1.18
C PHE A 484 -17.07 -0.06 -1.54
N ASP A 485 -16.41 -1.12 -1.09
CA ASP A 485 -16.85 -2.50 -1.26
C ASP A 485 -18.25 -2.76 -0.68
N LEU A 486 -18.56 -2.20 0.50
CA LEU A 486 -19.88 -2.33 1.14
C LEU A 486 -21.04 -1.66 0.39
N PHE A 487 -20.76 -0.78 -0.59
CA PHE A 487 -21.79 -0.09 -1.39
C PHE A 487 -21.83 -0.56 -2.86
N VAL A 488 -20.98 -1.51 -3.23
CA VAL A 488 -21.00 -2.24 -4.50
C VAL A 488 -21.81 -3.51 -4.31
#